data_AF-A0A4Q2Y1L6-F1
#
_entry.id   AF-A0A4Q2Y1L6-F1
#
_cell.length_a   1.000
_cell.length_b   1.000
_cell.length_c   1.000
_cell.angle_alpha   90.00
_cell.angle_beta   90.00
_cell.angle_gamma   90.00
#
_symmetry.space_group_name_H-M   'P 1'
#
loop_
_entity.id
_entity.type
_entity.pdbx_description
1 polymer ?
#
loop_
_entity_poly.entity_id
_entity_poly.type
_entity_poly.pdbx_seq_one_letter_code
_entity_poly.pdbx_strand_id
1 'polypeptide(L)'
;MNPSFQPHRPNLAETLSQDFTPNRLVEAFQDALAATTVAHNGCVYADNRTRLAALQLLMSYIEGKPVERQQVETMTHAADPDADLVARLKRSPALRRMVRRQLDVAEKT
;
A
#
# COMPACT_ATOMS: atom_id res chain seq x y z
N MET A 1 -11.94 -44.82 -8.18
CA MET A 1 -11.65 -43.50 -7.57
C MET A 1 -10.22 -43.13 -7.92
N ASN A 2 -10.01 -42.24 -8.91
CA ASN A 2 -8.68 -41.74 -9.21
C ASN A 2 -8.43 -40.47 -8.39
N PRO A 3 -7.36 -40.39 -7.60
CA PRO A 3 -7.01 -39.15 -6.92
C PRO A 3 -6.57 -38.14 -7.98
N SER A 4 -7.26 -37.01 -8.01
CA SER A 4 -6.92 -35.84 -8.82
C SER A 4 -5.52 -35.36 -8.48
N PHE A 5 -4.59 -35.50 -9.43
CA PHE A 5 -3.23 -34.98 -9.36
C PHE A 5 -3.32 -33.44 -9.45
N GLN A 6 -3.28 -32.76 -8.30
CA GLN A 6 -3.12 -31.31 -8.28
C GLN A 6 -1.63 -31.01 -8.52
N PRO A 7 -1.28 -30.21 -9.54
CA PRO A 7 0.12 -29.81 -9.73
C PRO A 7 0.54 -28.99 -8.51
N HIS A 8 1.54 -29.48 -7.77
CA HIS A 8 2.20 -28.72 -6.72
C HIS A 8 2.66 -27.39 -7.31
N ARG A 9 2.00 -26.29 -6.93
CA ARG A 9 2.51 -24.96 -7.24
C ARG A 9 3.85 -24.84 -6.51
N PRO A 10 4.95 -24.52 -7.20
CA PRO A 10 6.23 -24.32 -6.54
C PRO A 10 6.04 -23.23 -5.48
N ASN A 11 6.53 -23.50 -4.28
CA ASN A 11 6.47 -22.54 -3.19
C ASN A 11 7.21 -21.29 -3.66
N LEU A 12 6.57 -20.12 -3.61
CA LEU A 12 7.15 -18.86 -4.08
C LEU A 12 8.52 -18.60 -3.43
N ALA A 13 8.68 -19.00 -2.16
CA ALA A 13 9.95 -18.91 -1.46
C ALA A 13 11.06 -19.79 -2.07
N GLU A 14 10.72 -20.97 -2.59
CA GLU A 14 11.66 -21.88 -3.25
C GLU A 14 12.02 -21.41 -4.66
N THR A 15 11.09 -20.76 -5.36
CA THR A 15 11.38 -20.18 -6.67
C THR A 15 12.28 -18.95 -6.53
N LEU A 16 11.97 -18.08 -5.56
CA LEU A 16 12.76 -16.88 -5.30
C LEU A 16 14.17 -17.21 -4.79
N SER A 17 14.34 -18.29 -4.01
CA SER A 17 15.67 -18.68 -3.50
C SER A 17 16.60 -19.22 -4.59
N GLN A 18 16.05 -19.76 -5.69
CA GLN A 18 16.84 -20.21 -6.83
C GLN A 18 17.34 -19.03 -7.68
N ASP A 19 16.51 -18.00 -7.84
CA ASP A 19 16.82 -16.86 -8.70
C ASP A 19 17.64 -15.77 -7.98
N PHE A 20 17.44 -15.59 -6.67
CA PHE A 20 18.10 -14.57 -5.85
C PHE A 20 19.12 -15.19 -4.90
N THR A 21 20.27 -15.56 -5.48
CA THR A 21 21.43 -15.99 -4.69
C THR A 21 22.05 -14.79 -3.93
N PRO A 22 22.73 -15.02 -2.80
CA PRO A 22 23.40 -13.95 -2.05
C PRO A 22 24.35 -13.11 -2.90
N ASN A 23 25.09 -13.75 -3.83
CA ASN A 23 26.02 -13.06 -4.71
C ASN A 23 25.29 -12.10 -5.66
N ARG A 24 24.16 -12.52 -6.25
CA ARG A 24 23.33 -11.64 -7.08
C ARG A 24 22.75 -10.46 -6.31
N LEU A 25 22.40 -10.67 -5.05
CA LEU A 25 21.95 -9.58 -4.18
C LEU A 25 23.08 -8.57 -3.93
N VAL A 26 24.30 -9.04 -3.66
CA VAL A 26 25.47 -8.16 -3.47
C VAL A 26 25.75 -7.35 -4.74
N GLU A 27 25.74 -7.98 -5.91
CA GLU A 27 25.91 -7.31 -7.20
C GLU A 27 24.82 -6.24 -7.40
N ALA A 28 23.55 -6.57 -7.16
CA ALA A 28 22.45 -5.63 -7.28
C ALA A 28 22.59 -4.41 -6.34
N PHE A 29 23.10 -4.63 -5.11
CA PHE A 29 23.40 -3.53 -4.19
C PHE A 29 24.57 -2.66 -4.66
N GLN A 30 25.62 -3.27 -5.21
CA GLN A 30 26.75 -2.53 -5.78
C GLN A 30 26.29 -1.63 -6.94
N ASP A 31 25.45 -2.17 -7.83
CA ASP A 31 24.87 -1.42 -8.94
C ASP A 31 23.98 -0.26 -8.44
N ALA A 32 23.13 -0.52 -7.45
CA ALA A 32 22.26 0.51 -6.88
C ALA A 32 23.05 1.62 -6.16
N LEU A 33 24.15 1.29 -5.48
CA LEU A 33 25.06 2.26 -4.86
C LEU A 33 25.89 3.04 -5.88
N ALA A 34 26.10 2.49 -7.07
CA ALA A 34 26.75 3.17 -8.19
C ALA A 34 25.77 3.94 -9.09
N ALA A 35 24.46 3.87 -8.85
CA ALA A 35 23.42 4.42 -9.72
C ALA A 35 23.68 5.87 -10.15
N THR A 36 23.49 6.16 -11.44
CA THR A 36 23.65 7.49 -12.02
C THR A 36 22.40 7.88 -12.80
N THR A 37 22.20 9.19 -12.97
CA THR A 37 21.11 9.75 -13.74
C THR A 37 21.66 10.76 -14.74
N VAL A 38 20.99 10.87 -15.89
CA VAL A 38 21.34 11.82 -16.94
C VAL A 38 20.35 12.97 -16.86
N ALA A 39 20.86 14.17 -16.59
CA ALA A 39 20.04 15.37 -16.57
C ALA A 39 19.78 15.90 -17.98
N HIS A 40 18.83 16.83 -18.11
CA HIS A 40 18.44 17.41 -19.40
C HIS A 40 19.59 18.13 -20.14
N ASN A 41 20.62 18.57 -19.41
CA ASN A 41 21.85 19.14 -19.97
C ASN A 41 22.83 18.08 -20.53
N GLY A 42 22.47 16.80 -20.49
CA GLY A 42 23.32 15.68 -20.92
C GLY A 42 24.42 15.30 -19.92
N CYS A 43 24.53 16.00 -18.79
CA CYS A 43 25.50 15.67 -17.77
C CYS A 43 25.04 14.47 -16.94
N VAL A 44 26.01 13.62 -16.57
CA VAL A 44 25.81 12.45 -15.72
C VAL A 44 26.04 12.86 -14.26
N TYR A 45 25.05 12.60 -13.42
CA TYR A 45 25.11 12.84 -11.98
C TYR A 45 24.87 11.56 -11.20
N ALA A 46 25.31 11.53 -9.95
CA ALA A 46 24.93 10.46 -9.03
C ALA A 46 23.42 10.50 -8.78
N ASP A 47 22.75 9.35 -8.91
CA ASP A 47 21.35 9.22 -8.50
C ASP A 47 21.28 9.03 -6.98
N ASN A 48 21.32 10.16 -6.27
CA ASN A 48 21.32 10.17 -4.80
C ASN A 48 20.07 9.52 -4.22
N ARG A 49 18.94 9.52 -4.93
CA ARG A 49 17.70 8.92 -4.44
C ARG A 49 17.81 7.41 -4.40
N THR A 50 18.26 6.81 -5.50
CA THR A 50 18.44 5.35 -5.60
C THR A 50 19.55 4.89 -4.66
N ARG A 51 20.67 5.61 -4.60
CA ARG A 51 21.78 5.31 -3.69
C ARG A 51 21.36 5.37 -2.22
N LEU A 52 20.59 6.39 -1.82
CA LEU A 52 20.08 6.53 -0.47
C LEU A 52 19.13 5.38 -0.10
N ALA A 53 18.22 5.01 -1.00
CA ALA A 53 17.30 3.90 -0.77
C ALA A 53 18.05 2.56 -0.58
N ALA A 54 19.08 2.31 -1.40
CA ALA A 54 19.93 1.13 -1.27
C ALA A 54 20.67 1.10 0.08
N LEU A 55 21.25 2.23 0.51
CA LEU A 55 21.89 2.37 1.82
C LEU A 55 20.91 2.12 2.97
N GLN A 56 19.73 2.73 2.93
CA GLN A 56 18.71 2.55 3.98
C GLN A 56 18.29 1.09 4.09
N LEU A 57 18.12 0.40 2.96
CA LEU A 57 17.79 -1.02 2.94
C LEU A 57 18.91 -1.87 3.53
N LEU A 58 20.16 -1.61 3.16
CA LEU A 58 21.32 -2.32 3.70
C LEU A 58 21.47 -2.11 5.21
N MET A 59 21.38 -0.86 5.67
CA MET A 59 21.44 -0.52 7.09
C MET A 59 20.30 -1.18 7.87
N SER A 60 19.11 -1.23 7.29
CA SER A 60 17.97 -1.90 7.91
C SER A 60 18.15 -3.41 8.09
N TYR A 61 18.97 -4.04 7.24
CA TYR A 61 19.32 -5.44 7.36
C TYR A 61 20.42 -5.68 8.40
N ILE A 62 21.43 -4.81 8.45
CA ILE A 62 22.56 -4.94 9.37
C ILE A 62 22.17 -4.58 10.81
N GLU A 63 21.52 -3.45 11.00
CA GLU A 63 21.22 -2.88 12.33
C GLU A 63 19.77 -3.14 12.77
N GLY A 64 18.91 -3.59 11.85
CA GLY A 64 17.47 -3.69 12.06
C GLY A 64 16.74 -2.39 11.71
N LYS A 65 15.41 -2.46 11.57
CA LYS A 65 14.58 -1.25 11.39
C LYS A 65 14.17 -0.67 12.73
N PRO A 66 14.26 0.66 12.92
CA PRO A 66 13.61 1.30 14.07
C PRO A 66 12.10 1.01 13.99
N VAL A 67 11.50 0.70 15.14
CA VAL A 67 10.05 0.46 15.24
C VAL A 67 9.31 1.74 14.86
N GLU A 68 8.66 1.74 13.70
CA GLU A 68 7.80 2.84 13.28
C GLU A 68 6.59 2.91 14.20
N ARG A 69 6.56 3.93 15.06
CA ARG A 69 5.40 4.21 15.91
C ARG A 69 4.30 4.80 15.06
N GLN A 70 3.37 3.97 14.62
CA GLN A 70 2.17 4.44 13.95
C GLN A 70 1.22 5.05 14.99
N GLN A 71 0.94 6.35 14.85
CA GLN A 71 -0.15 6.98 15.56
C GLN A 71 -1.44 6.65 14.82
N VAL A 72 -2.19 5.68 15.35
CA VAL A 72 -3.52 5.34 14.82
C VAL A 72 -4.48 6.43 15.27
N GLU A 73 -4.71 7.43 14.42
CA GLU A 73 -5.80 8.39 14.60
C GLU A 73 -7.12 7.63 14.43
N THR A 74 -7.69 7.21 15.55
CA THR A 74 -9.09 6.79 15.58
C THR A 74 -9.90 8.06 15.44
N MET A 75 -10.40 8.34 14.23
CA MET A 75 -11.42 9.36 14.01
C MET A 75 -12.66 8.99 14.83
N THR A 76 -12.73 9.46 16.08
CA THR A 76 -13.98 9.52 16.82
C THR A 76 -14.83 10.55 16.09
N HIS A 77 -15.87 10.08 15.39
CA HIS A 77 -16.94 10.91 14.85
C HIS A 77 -17.69 11.59 16.01
N ALA A 78 -17.08 12.61 16.62
CA ALA A 78 -17.65 13.45 17.65
C ALA A 78 -18.17 14.76 17.04
N ALA A 79 -18.92 14.65 15.95
CA ALA A 79 -19.74 15.73 15.43
C ALA A 79 -21.15 15.16 15.30
N ASP A 80 -22.11 15.73 16.03
CA ASP A 80 -23.51 15.32 16.09
C ASP A 80 -24.00 14.83 14.72
N PRO A 81 -24.13 13.50 14.51
CA PRO A 81 -24.48 12.95 13.21
C PRO A 81 -25.85 13.44 12.74
N ASP A 82 -26.73 13.75 13.70
CA ASP A 82 -28.08 14.23 13.43
C ASP A 82 -28.11 15.66 12.86
N ALA A 83 -27.21 16.53 13.29
CA ALA A 83 -27.15 17.92 12.82
C ALA A 83 -26.69 17.99 11.35
N ASP A 84 -25.66 17.20 11.00
CA ASP A 84 -25.16 17.13 9.62
C ASP A 84 -26.13 16.40 8.69
N LEU A 85 -26.78 15.34 9.17
CA LEU A 85 -27.76 14.59 8.38
C LEU A 85 -28.99 15.44 8.04
N VAL A 86 -29.53 16.20 9.01
CA VAL A 86 -30.65 17.13 8.77
C VAL A 86 -30.25 18.24 7.81
N ALA A 87 -29.03 18.79 7.93
CA ALA A 87 -28.52 19.80 7.00
C ALA A 87 -28.38 19.25 5.56
N ARG A 88 -27.89 18.01 5.41
CA ARG A 88 -27.75 17.32 4.11
C ARG A 88 -29.10 16.96 3.48
N LEU A 89 -30.08 16.57 4.30
CA LEU A 89 -31.46 16.34 3.84
C LEU A 89 -32.15 17.62 3.36
N LYS A 90 -31.88 18.77 4.00
CA LYS A 90 -32.38 20.08 3.54
C LYS A 90 -31.77 20.52 2.20
N ARG A 91 -30.49 20.19 1.95
CA ARG A 91 -29.79 20.59 0.72
C ARG A 91 -30.03 19.68 -0.48
N SER A 92 -30.27 18.38 -0.27
CA SER A 92 -30.36 17.41 -1.37
C SER A 92 -31.80 16.92 -1.64
N PRO A 93 -32.41 17.27 -2.78
CA PRO A 93 -33.73 16.74 -3.18
C PRO A 93 -33.73 15.23 -3.43
N ALA A 94 -32.61 14.67 -3.90
CA ALA A 94 -32.48 13.24 -4.18
C ALA A 94 -32.47 12.41 -2.88
N LEU A 95 -31.76 12.89 -1.87
CA LEU A 95 -31.69 12.24 -0.55
C LEU A 95 -33.08 12.20 0.11
N ARG A 96 -33.87 13.27 -0.01
CA ARG A 96 -35.27 13.29 0.48
C ARG A 96 -36.16 12.25 -0.19
N ARG A 97 -36.02 12.05 -1.50
CA ARG A 97 -36.80 11.04 -2.24
C ARG A 97 -36.41 9.63 -1.81
N MET A 98 -35.12 9.40 -1.57
CA MET A 98 -34.62 8.11 -1.08
C MET A 98 -35.16 7.78 0.32
N VAL A 99 -35.12 8.75 1.25
CA VAL A 99 -35.67 8.57 2.60
C VAL A 99 -37.17 8.31 2.57
N ARG A 100 -37.93 9.05 1.76
CA ARG A 100 -39.38 8.79 1.59
C ARG A 100 -39.66 7.37 1.10
N ARG A 101 -38.92 6.89 0.09
CA ARG A 101 -39.08 5.51 -0.39
C ARG A 101 -38.79 4.46 0.68
N GLN A 102 -37.81 4.70 1.55
CA GLN A 102 -37.49 3.77 2.64
C GLN A 102 -38.56 3.77 3.74
N LEU A 103 -39.13 4.94 4.06
CA LEU A 103 -40.26 5.04 4.98
C LEU A 103 -41.50 4.33 4.42
N ASP A 104 -41.82 4.53 3.14
CA ASP A 104 -42.95 3.87 2.47
C ASP A 104 -42.83 2.34 2.45
N VAL A 105 -41.60 1.81 2.46
CA VAL A 105 -41.32 0.36 2.55
C VAL A 105 -41.48 -0.12 3.99
N ALA A 106 -40.99 0.64 4.96
CA ALA A 106 -41.10 0.30 6.38
C ALA A 106 -42.54 0.32 6.89
N GLU A 107 -43.40 1.22 6.40
CA GLU A 107 -44.83 1.29 6.78
C GLU A 107 -45.69 0.16 6.17
N LYS A 108 -45.18 -0.55 5.16
CA LYS A 108 -45.88 -1.67 4.51
C LYS A 108 -45.52 -3.05 5.09
N THR A 109 -44.52 -3.11 5.97
CA THR A 109 -44.13 -4.28 6.77
C THR A 109 -44.71 -4.18 8.16
#